data_AF-A0AAU7R6H4-F1
#
_entry.id   AF-A0AAU7R6H4-F1
#
_cell.length_a   1.000
_cell.length_b   1.000
_cell.length_c   1.000
_cell.angle_alpha   90.00
_cell.angle_beta   90.00
_cell.angle_gamma   90.00
#
_symmetry.space_group_name_H-M   'P 1'
#
loop_
_entity.id
_entity.type
_entity.pdbx_description
1 polymer ?
#
loop_
_entity_poly.entity_id
_entity_poly.type
_entity_poly.pdbx_seq_one_letter_code
_entity_poly.pdbx_strand_id
1 'polypeptide(L)'
;MDETRYRDRLDRLVEPGERVLAHAKADVGQGLAPAPPPEPEPHAEASRRTVGSVLLNVLLPLATWDRGDRLVDLIGWGIAGRGAPGSAASRLHRALRPPRPDLQVRETLLAVTDRRLLVCRTGGVKLLAGREAEERALAETSVAWSATRAEIASARVGWHRLNPKRLRIDFTDGSWLSFTVPIAESGRPLREVAAALSA
;
A
#
# COMPACT_ATOMS: atom_id res chain seq x y z
N MET A 1 6.70 3.25 -21.08
CA MET A 1 6.79 3.88 -19.75
C MET A 1 8.24 4.31 -19.55
N ASP A 2 8.50 5.55 -19.14
CA ASP A 2 9.86 6.10 -19.07
C ASP A 2 10.54 5.68 -17.75
N GLU A 3 10.96 4.40 -17.70
CA GLU A 3 11.53 3.70 -16.54
C GLU A 3 12.72 4.45 -15.91
N THR A 4 13.50 5.13 -16.74
CA THR A 4 14.65 5.95 -16.32
C THR A 4 14.25 7.09 -15.40
N ARG A 5 13.11 7.76 -15.63
CA ARG A 5 12.67 8.90 -14.81
C ARG A 5 12.30 8.49 -13.39
N TYR A 6 11.65 7.34 -13.24
CA TYR A 6 11.30 6.81 -11.92
C TYR A 6 12.55 6.44 -11.14
N ARG A 7 13.51 5.79 -11.78
CA ARG A 7 14.81 5.47 -11.18
C ARG A 7 15.55 6.71 -10.71
N ASP A 8 15.69 7.72 -11.57
CA ASP A 8 16.38 8.98 -11.22
C ASP A 8 15.73 9.67 -10.01
N ARG A 9 14.40 9.59 -9.90
CA ARG A 9 13.69 10.13 -8.74
C ARG A 9 13.97 9.32 -7.47
N LEU A 10 13.96 7.99 -7.56
CA LEU A 10 14.23 7.11 -6.43
C LEU A 10 15.67 7.23 -5.92
N ASP A 11 16.64 7.38 -6.82
CA ASP A 11 18.05 7.60 -6.46
C ASP A 11 18.27 8.91 -5.68
N ARG A 12 17.34 9.87 -5.75
CA ARG A 12 17.35 11.11 -4.92
C ARG A 12 16.64 10.95 -3.58
N LEU A 13 15.91 9.86 -3.36
CA LEU A 13 15.14 9.59 -2.13
C LEU A 13 15.87 8.63 -1.18
N VAL A 14 16.91 7.95 -1.64
CA VAL A 14 17.75 7.07 -0.83
C VAL A 14 18.78 7.85 -0.03
N GLU A 15 19.28 7.27 1.07
CA GLU A 15 20.34 7.91 1.86
C GLU A 15 21.65 8.02 1.04
N PRO A 16 22.56 8.93 1.41
CA PRO A 16 23.91 8.93 0.85
C PRO A 16 24.60 7.56 0.97
N GLY A 17 25.06 7.03 -0.16
CA GLY A 17 25.73 5.73 -0.26
C GLY A 17 24.79 4.51 -0.29
N GLU A 18 23.48 4.71 -0.27
CA GLU A 18 22.48 3.68 -0.55
C GLU A 18 22.21 3.62 -2.06
N ARG A 19 21.98 2.42 -2.62
CA ARG A 19 21.77 2.23 -4.07
C ARG A 19 20.48 1.49 -4.36
N VAL A 20 19.70 2.00 -5.32
CA VAL A 20 18.49 1.31 -5.82
C VAL A 20 18.90 0.13 -6.71
N LEU A 21 18.48 -1.07 -6.31
CA LEU A 21 18.75 -2.34 -7.01
C LEU A 21 17.62 -2.71 -7.96
N ALA A 22 16.37 -2.54 -7.54
CA ALA A 22 15.20 -2.80 -8.35
C ALA A 22 14.05 -1.86 -7.98
N HIS A 23 13.13 -1.64 -8.90
CA HIS A 23 11.94 -0.84 -8.65
C HIS A 23 10.75 -1.31 -9.50
N ALA A 24 9.54 -1.04 -9.03
CA ALA A 24 8.31 -1.35 -9.76
C ALA A 24 7.20 -0.36 -9.36
N LYS A 25 6.44 0.12 -10.33
CA LYS A 25 5.12 0.67 -10.05
C LYS A 25 4.19 -0.48 -9.68
N ALA A 26 3.50 -0.39 -8.55
CA ALA A 26 2.63 -1.45 -8.09
C ALA A 26 1.54 -0.90 -7.18
N ASP A 27 0.34 -1.47 -7.27
CA ASP A 27 -0.74 -1.22 -6.34
C ASP A 27 -0.76 -2.27 -5.24
N VAL A 28 -1.31 -1.90 -4.07
CA VAL A 28 -1.65 -2.91 -3.06
C VAL A 28 -2.68 -3.87 -3.66
N GLY A 29 -2.39 -5.17 -3.56
CA GLY A 29 -3.29 -6.20 -4.07
C GLY A 29 -4.69 -6.04 -3.49
N GLN A 30 -5.71 -6.27 -4.31
CA GLN A 30 -7.10 -6.20 -3.86
C GLN A 30 -7.46 -7.42 -3.02
N GLY A 31 -8.53 -7.29 -2.22
CA GLY A 31 -9.05 -8.34 -1.35
C GLY A 31 -8.90 -8.03 0.14
N LEU A 32 -8.98 -9.07 0.97
CA LEU A 32 -8.98 -8.91 2.43
C LEU A 32 -7.66 -8.30 2.94
N ALA A 33 -7.74 -7.09 3.49
CA ALA A 33 -6.62 -6.33 4.03
C ALA A 33 -6.27 -6.74 5.48
N PRO A 34 -5.02 -6.50 5.94
CA PRO A 34 -4.67 -6.67 7.34
C PRO A 34 -5.47 -5.68 8.22
N ALA A 35 -5.68 -6.06 9.49
CA ALA A 35 -6.36 -5.17 10.45
C ALA A 35 -5.58 -3.86 10.59
N PRO A 36 -6.26 -2.69 10.64
CA PRO A 36 -5.56 -1.41 10.78
C PRO A 36 -4.84 -1.32 12.14
N PRO A 37 -3.77 -0.53 12.24
CA PRO A 37 -3.15 -0.25 13.53
C PRO A 37 -4.14 0.50 14.43
N PRO A 38 -4.06 0.34 15.77
CA PRO A 38 -4.90 1.09 16.69
C PRO A 38 -4.68 2.59 16.49
N GLU A 39 -5.78 3.36 16.45
CA GLU A 39 -5.69 4.82 16.39
C GLU A 39 -5.28 5.34 17.77
N PRO A 40 -4.41 6.36 17.85
CA PRO A 40 -4.17 7.04 19.12
C PRO A 40 -5.51 7.60 19.61
N GLU A 41 -5.89 7.25 20.84
CA GLU A 41 -7.12 7.75 21.46
C GLU A 41 -7.14 9.29 21.36
N PRO A 42 -8.17 9.90 20.77
CA PRO A 42 -8.29 11.35 20.78
C PRO A 42 -8.42 11.79 22.23
N HIS A 43 -7.49 12.62 22.71
CA HIS A 43 -7.64 13.30 23.99
C HIS A 43 -9.00 14.01 23.98
N ALA A 44 -9.92 13.54 24.82
CA ALA A 44 -11.27 14.05 24.88
C ALA A 44 -11.26 15.48 25.43
N GLU A 45 -11.38 16.47 24.56
CA GLU A 45 -11.93 17.75 24.97
C GLU A 45 -13.42 17.55 25.25
N ALA A 46 -13.78 17.75 26.52
CA ALA A 46 -15.15 17.67 27.00
C ALA A 46 -16.02 18.72 26.29
N SER A 47 -16.89 18.29 25.38
CA SER A 47 -17.96 19.15 24.85
C SER A 47 -19.34 18.51 25.08
N ARG A 48 -20.30 19.40 25.40
CA ARG A 48 -21.61 19.14 26.04
C ARG A 48 -22.45 18.07 25.34
N ARG A 49 -23.00 17.17 26.17
CA ARG A 49 -24.06 16.21 25.82
C ARG A 49 -25.39 16.93 25.56
N THR A 50 -25.90 16.86 24.33
CA THR A 50 -27.29 17.20 24.01
C THR A 50 -28.09 15.90 23.85
N VAL A 51 -29.14 15.76 24.66
CA VAL A 51 -30.01 14.58 24.87
C VAL A 51 -31.01 14.41 23.72
N GLY A 52 -30.52 14.41 22.47
CA GLY A 52 -31.33 14.23 21.26
C GLY A 52 -31.00 12.98 20.44
N SER A 53 -29.95 12.23 20.79
CA SER A 53 -29.37 11.18 19.94
C SER A 53 -29.74 9.74 20.31
N VAL A 54 -30.69 9.53 21.23
CA VAL A 54 -31.08 8.18 21.68
C VAL A 54 -32.00 7.46 20.67
N LEU A 55 -32.60 8.17 19.73
CA LEU A 55 -33.49 7.58 18.71
C LEU A 55 -32.82 7.22 17.36
N LEU A 56 -31.52 7.49 17.19
CA LEU A 56 -30.76 7.05 16.01
C LEU A 56 -30.02 5.70 16.22
N ASN A 57 -30.06 5.14 17.42
CA ASN A 57 -29.38 3.87 17.74
C ASN A 57 -30.26 2.62 17.59
N VAL A 58 -31.57 2.79 17.34
CA VAL A 58 -32.51 1.66 17.19
C VAL A 58 -32.75 1.28 15.72
N LEU A 59 -32.37 2.16 14.77
CA LEU A 59 -32.38 1.86 13.33
C LEU A 59 -30.99 1.42 12.80
N LEU A 60 -30.09 1.03 13.71
CA LEU A 60 -28.73 0.58 13.43
C LEU A 60 -28.53 -0.93 13.19
N PRO A 61 -29.52 -1.77 12.77
CA PRO A 61 -29.20 -3.07 12.18
C PRO A 61 -29.02 -3.00 10.65
N LEU A 62 -28.71 -1.82 10.09
CA LEU A 62 -28.15 -1.71 8.72
C LEU A 62 -26.61 -1.83 8.71
N ALA A 63 -26.01 -2.22 9.84
CA ALA A 63 -24.62 -2.66 10.00
C ALA A 63 -24.32 -4.02 9.30
N THR A 64 -25.00 -4.31 8.18
CA THR A 64 -24.76 -5.48 7.32
C THR A 64 -24.11 -5.04 6.01
N TRP A 65 -23.01 -4.28 6.09
CA TRP A 65 -22.15 -4.00 4.92
C TRP A 65 -20.67 -4.35 5.16
N ASP A 66 -20.27 -4.77 6.37
CA ASP A 66 -18.87 -5.19 6.65
C ASP A 66 -18.57 -6.66 6.29
N ARG A 67 -19.60 -7.53 6.29
CA ARG A 67 -19.44 -8.98 6.01
C ARG A 67 -19.60 -9.32 4.53
N GLY A 68 -20.43 -8.55 3.82
CA GLY A 68 -20.67 -8.72 2.38
C GLY A 68 -19.41 -8.40 1.56
N ASP A 69 -18.76 -7.27 1.86
CA ASP A 69 -17.53 -6.86 1.17
C ASP A 69 -16.39 -7.84 1.41
N ARG A 70 -16.16 -8.29 2.65
CA ARG A 70 -15.05 -9.22 2.94
C ARG A 70 -15.19 -10.58 2.25
N LEU A 71 -16.40 -11.08 2.11
CA LEU A 71 -16.65 -12.35 1.41
C LEU A 71 -16.49 -12.18 -0.10
N VAL A 72 -17.02 -11.09 -0.66
CA VAL A 72 -16.85 -10.73 -2.09
C VAL A 72 -15.37 -10.48 -2.40
N ASP A 73 -14.65 -9.78 -1.55
CA ASP A 73 -13.21 -9.55 -1.63
C ASP A 73 -12.42 -10.86 -1.60
N LEU A 74 -12.77 -11.77 -0.67
CA LEU A 74 -12.12 -13.07 -0.57
C LEU A 74 -12.41 -13.96 -1.79
N ILE A 75 -13.64 -13.94 -2.31
CA ILE A 75 -14.04 -14.76 -3.45
C ILE A 75 -13.47 -14.18 -4.75
N GLY A 76 -13.64 -12.88 -5.00
CA GLY A 76 -13.20 -12.19 -6.20
C GLY A 76 -11.68 -12.00 -6.26
N TRP A 77 -11.08 -11.45 -5.20
CA TRP A 77 -9.69 -10.96 -5.20
C TRP A 77 -8.75 -11.74 -4.27
N GLY A 78 -9.29 -12.51 -3.33
CA GLY A 78 -8.55 -13.27 -2.34
C GLY A 78 -8.13 -12.44 -1.13
N ILE A 79 -6.95 -12.72 -0.58
CA ILE A 79 -6.40 -12.02 0.58
C ILE A 79 -5.34 -11.04 0.11
N ALA A 80 -5.54 -9.75 0.36
CA ALA A 80 -4.60 -8.66 0.07
C ALA A 80 -3.38 -8.67 1.01
N GLY A 81 -3.61 -8.99 2.28
CA GLY A 81 -2.57 -9.14 3.28
C GLY A 81 -3.12 -9.72 4.57
N ARG A 82 -2.22 -10.10 5.46
CA ARG A 82 -2.54 -10.61 6.80
C ARG A 82 -1.58 -10.01 7.81
N GLY A 83 -2.07 -9.71 9.00
CA GLY A 83 -1.26 -9.21 10.10
C GLY A 83 -2.13 -8.84 11.28
N ALA A 84 -1.56 -8.91 12.48
CA ALA A 84 -2.16 -8.31 13.67
C ALA A 84 -2.17 -6.78 13.55
N PRO A 85 -3.04 -6.07 14.29
CA PRO A 85 -2.99 -4.61 14.38
C PRO A 85 -1.57 -4.13 14.74
N GLY A 86 -1.04 -3.19 13.96
CA GLY A 86 0.30 -2.64 14.21
C GLY A 86 1.47 -3.48 13.67
N SER A 87 1.22 -4.63 13.03
CA SER A 87 2.26 -5.38 12.31
C SER A 87 2.86 -4.57 11.14
N ALA A 88 3.98 -5.03 10.58
CA ALA A 88 4.60 -4.41 9.40
C ALA A 88 3.60 -4.28 8.24
N ALA A 89 2.87 -5.35 7.89
CA ALA A 89 1.84 -5.31 6.86
C ALA A 89 0.69 -4.34 7.20
N SER A 90 0.28 -4.25 8.46
CA SER A 90 -0.76 -3.33 8.93
C SER A 90 -0.33 -1.86 8.78
N ARG A 91 0.90 -1.52 9.21
CA ARG A 91 1.48 -0.17 9.07
C ARG A 91 1.68 0.22 7.61
N LEU A 92 2.19 -0.70 6.81
CA LEU A 92 2.39 -0.49 5.37
C LEU A 92 1.05 -0.28 4.65
N HIS A 93 0.06 -1.12 4.92
CA HIS A 93 -1.28 -0.94 4.34
C HIS A 93 -1.89 0.41 4.73
N ARG A 94 -1.76 0.83 6.00
CA ARG A 94 -2.23 2.14 6.48
C ARG A 94 -1.49 3.31 5.81
N ALA A 95 -0.18 3.19 5.56
CA ALA A 95 0.59 4.21 4.86
C ALA A 95 0.14 4.40 3.40
N LEU A 96 -0.27 3.31 2.75
CA LEU A 96 -0.76 3.32 1.37
C LEU A 96 -2.24 3.70 1.24
N ARG A 97 -3.05 3.35 2.24
CA ARG A 97 -4.49 3.64 2.31
C ARG A 97 -4.82 4.39 3.61
N PRO A 98 -4.54 5.70 3.68
CA PRO A 98 -4.92 6.50 4.84
C PRO A 98 -6.45 6.58 4.98
N PRO A 99 -6.98 6.80 6.19
CA PRO A 99 -8.42 6.75 6.50
C PRO A 99 -9.25 7.85 5.82
N ARG A 100 -8.59 8.93 5.37
CA ARG A 100 -9.20 10.04 4.65
C ARG A 100 -8.47 10.20 3.31
N PRO A 101 -8.81 9.40 2.29
CA PRO A 101 -8.21 9.56 0.98
C PRO A 101 -8.57 10.94 0.41
N ASP A 102 -7.58 11.63 -0.13
CA ASP A 102 -7.84 12.78 -0.98
C ASP A 102 -8.45 12.32 -2.32
N LEU A 103 -9.17 13.20 -3.02
CA LEU A 103 -9.69 12.91 -4.37
C LEU A 103 -8.56 12.85 -5.44
N GLN A 104 -7.32 12.68 -5.01
CA GLN A 104 -6.15 12.67 -5.87
C GLN A 104 -5.70 11.24 -6.14
N VAL A 105 -5.35 10.97 -7.39
CA VAL A 105 -4.72 9.71 -7.80
C VAL A 105 -3.24 9.81 -7.49
N ARG A 106 -2.73 8.82 -6.75
CA ARG A 106 -1.31 8.72 -6.41
C ARG A 106 -0.82 7.35 -6.79
N GLU A 107 0.30 7.29 -7.48
CA GLU A 107 0.94 6.03 -7.82
C GLU A 107 1.77 5.55 -6.65
N THR A 108 1.87 4.23 -6.51
CA THR A 108 2.74 3.58 -5.53
C THR A 108 3.94 2.97 -6.26
N LEU A 109 5.13 3.27 -5.77
CA LEU A 109 6.40 2.78 -6.28
C LEU A 109 7.07 1.93 -5.20
N LEU A 110 7.38 0.69 -5.53
CA LEU A 110 8.25 -0.17 -4.74
C LEU A 110 9.68 0.06 -5.21
N ALA A 111 10.60 0.30 -4.28
CA ALA A 111 12.02 0.39 -4.57
C ALA A 111 12.80 -0.45 -3.56
N VAL A 112 13.65 -1.32 -4.07
CA VAL A 112 14.53 -2.17 -3.27
C VAL A 112 15.92 -1.62 -3.37
N THR A 113 16.50 -1.29 -2.22
CA THR A 113 17.88 -0.84 -2.13
C THR A 113 18.78 -1.95 -1.59
N ASP A 114 20.07 -1.70 -1.54
CA ASP A 114 21.03 -2.55 -0.83
C ASP A 114 20.81 -2.60 0.70
N ARG A 115 19.96 -1.74 1.27
CA ARG A 115 19.71 -1.67 2.73
C ARG A 115 18.27 -1.94 3.16
N ARG A 116 17.28 -1.63 2.32
CA ARG A 116 15.86 -1.64 2.71
C ARG A 116 14.92 -1.75 1.52
N LEU A 117 13.67 -2.06 1.82
CA LEU A 117 12.52 -1.79 0.96
C LEU A 117 12.01 -0.39 1.25
N LEU A 118 11.85 0.40 0.21
CA LEU A 118 11.15 1.67 0.21
C LEU A 118 9.83 1.51 -0.53
N VAL A 119 8.79 2.10 0.06
CA VAL A 119 7.48 2.21 -0.55
C VAL A 119 7.17 3.70 -0.67
N CYS A 120 7.22 4.19 -1.90
CA CYS A 120 7.08 5.60 -2.22
C CYS A 120 5.70 5.87 -2.82
N ARG A 121 5.21 7.09 -2.64
CA ARG A 121 4.00 7.59 -3.30
C ARG A 121 4.31 8.85 -4.08
N THR A 122 3.76 8.96 -5.28
CA THR A 122 3.84 10.21 -6.06
C THR A 122 3.01 11.31 -5.42
N GLY A 123 3.26 12.55 -5.85
CA GLY A 123 2.28 13.63 -5.73
C GLY A 123 0.94 13.23 -6.34
N GLY A 124 -0.12 13.91 -5.93
CA GLY A 124 -1.46 13.57 -6.37
C GLY A 124 -1.85 14.28 -7.66
N VAL A 125 -2.44 13.53 -8.59
CA VAL A 125 -2.99 14.06 -9.85
C VAL A 125 -4.50 13.90 -9.90
N LYS A 126 -5.18 14.77 -10.65
CA LYS A 126 -6.60 14.55 -11.01
C LYS A 126 -6.69 13.48 -12.10
N LEU A 127 -7.79 12.73 -12.15
CA LEU A 127 -8.01 11.62 -13.10
C LEU A 127 -7.83 11.99 -14.59
N LEU A 128 -8.00 13.26 -14.94
CA LEU A 128 -7.89 13.78 -16.32
C LEU A 128 -6.72 14.76 -16.48
N ALA A 129 -5.73 14.71 -15.57
CA ALA A 129 -4.60 15.62 -15.63
C ALA A 129 -3.65 15.21 -16.77
N GLY A 130 -3.08 16.21 -17.46
CA GLY A 130 -2.12 15.98 -18.53
C GLY A 130 -0.70 15.69 -18.02
N ARG A 131 0.20 15.43 -18.97
CA ARG A 131 1.60 15.04 -18.73
C ARG A 131 2.38 15.96 -17.78
N GLU A 132 2.17 17.27 -17.84
CA GLU A 132 2.84 18.21 -16.92
C GLU A 132 2.46 17.99 -15.45
N ALA A 133 1.22 17.58 -15.19
CA ALA A 133 0.77 17.25 -13.84
C ALA A 133 1.38 15.93 -13.37
N GLU A 134 1.54 14.94 -14.26
CA GLU A 134 2.24 13.69 -13.96
C GLU A 134 3.72 13.94 -13.66
N GLU A 135 4.39 14.81 -14.41
CA GLU A 135 5.79 15.18 -14.18
C GLU A 135 5.96 15.90 -12.82
N ARG A 136 5.06 16.82 -12.48
CA ARG A 136 5.03 17.46 -11.16
C ARG A 136 4.79 16.44 -10.05
N ALA A 137 3.83 15.53 -10.22
CA ALA A 137 3.54 14.48 -9.26
C ALA A 137 4.73 13.53 -9.06
N LEU A 138 5.46 13.20 -10.13
CA LEU A 138 6.70 12.43 -10.02
C LEU A 138 7.77 13.20 -9.23
N ALA A 139 7.92 14.50 -9.46
CA ALA A 139 8.85 15.34 -8.70
C ALA A 139 8.50 15.42 -7.21
N GLU A 140 7.21 15.36 -6.87
CA GLU A 140 6.69 15.33 -5.50
C GLU A 140 6.71 13.94 -4.84
N THR A 141 7.29 12.93 -5.51
CA THR A 141 7.39 11.57 -4.94
C THR A 141 8.10 11.60 -3.59
N SER A 142 7.52 10.93 -2.61
CA SER A 142 8.04 10.83 -1.24
C SER A 142 7.97 9.40 -0.71
N VAL A 143 8.82 9.08 0.26
CA VAL A 143 8.81 7.79 0.94
C VAL A 143 7.63 7.76 1.90
N ALA A 144 6.66 6.88 1.66
CA ALA A 144 5.49 6.71 2.53
C ALA A 144 5.75 5.68 3.63
N TRP A 145 6.60 4.69 3.36
CA TRP A 145 6.97 3.65 4.31
C TRP A 145 8.31 3.02 3.93
N SER A 146 9.02 2.47 4.94
CA SER A 146 10.25 1.71 4.71
C SER A 146 10.38 0.56 5.71
N ALA A 147 11.08 -0.50 5.28
CA ALA A 147 11.52 -1.59 6.15
C ALA A 147 12.91 -2.05 5.75
N THR A 148 13.76 -2.30 6.74
CA THR A 148 15.08 -2.88 6.55
C THR A 148 15.01 -4.26 5.90
N ARG A 149 16.09 -4.70 5.28
CA ARG A 149 16.18 -6.08 4.75
C ARG A 149 15.92 -7.14 5.82
N ALA A 150 16.36 -6.89 7.05
CA ALA A 150 16.18 -7.81 8.18
C ALA A 150 14.71 -7.97 8.63
N GLU A 151 13.83 -7.02 8.28
CA GLU A 151 12.40 -7.11 8.57
C GLU A 151 11.63 -7.92 7.52
N ILE A 152 12.27 -8.28 6.39
CA ILE A 152 11.66 -9.00 5.28
C ILE A 152 12.06 -10.47 5.36
N ALA A 153 11.08 -11.34 5.55
CA ALA A 153 11.30 -12.79 5.63
C ALA A 153 11.40 -13.43 4.24
N SER A 154 10.56 -13.03 3.30
CA SER A 154 10.65 -13.47 1.91
C SER A 154 9.84 -12.58 0.96
N ALA A 155 10.17 -12.61 -0.33
CA ALA A 155 9.38 -11.97 -1.37
C ALA A 155 9.21 -12.92 -2.56
N ARG A 156 7.97 -13.11 -3.03
CA ARG A 156 7.67 -14.06 -4.12
C ARG A 156 6.59 -13.54 -5.04
N VAL A 157 6.79 -13.71 -6.33
CA VAL A 157 5.74 -13.49 -7.33
C VAL A 157 5.06 -14.82 -7.63
N GLY A 158 3.74 -14.86 -7.48
CA GLY A 158 2.95 -16.05 -7.73
C GLY A 158 1.67 -15.75 -8.51
N TRP A 159 1.11 -16.81 -9.08
CA TRP A 159 -0.21 -16.76 -9.70
C TRP A 159 -1.28 -16.78 -8.61
N HIS A 160 -2.22 -15.83 -8.63
CA HIS A 160 -3.36 -15.86 -7.72
C HIS A 160 -4.67 -15.58 -8.47
N ARG A 161 -5.45 -16.65 -8.73
CA ARG A 161 -6.77 -16.61 -9.39
C ARG A 161 -6.78 -15.69 -10.62
N LEU A 162 -7.40 -14.51 -10.47
CA LEU A 162 -7.65 -13.51 -11.53
C LEU A 162 -6.48 -12.55 -11.77
N ASN A 163 -5.48 -12.49 -10.88
CA ASN A 163 -4.28 -11.70 -11.12
C ASN A 163 -3.03 -12.59 -11.15
N PRO A 164 -2.49 -12.85 -12.35
CA PRO A 164 -1.36 -13.76 -12.51
C PRO A 164 -0.03 -13.20 -12.00
N LYS A 165 0.02 -11.91 -11.65
CA LYS A 165 1.25 -11.16 -11.36
C LYS A 165 1.13 -10.51 -9.98
N ARG A 166 1.08 -11.35 -8.94
CA ARG A 166 0.97 -10.90 -7.55
C ARG A 166 2.29 -11.11 -6.83
N LEU A 167 2.93 -10.02 -6.44
CA LEU A 167 4.05 -10.04 -5.51
C LEU A 167 3.48 -10.18 -4.10
N ARG A 168 3.99 -11.11 -3.31
CA ARG A 168 3.75 -11.21 -1.87
C ARG A 168 5.06 -10.95 -1.15
N ILE A 169 5.03 -10.03 -0.19
CA ILE A 169 6.14 -9.73 0.71
C ILE A 169 5.73 -10.20 2.10
N ASP A 170 6.46 -11.18 2.62
CA ASP A 170 6.30 -11.73 3.96
C ASP A 170 7.32 -11.04 4.88
N PHE A 171 6.87 -10.58 6.04
CA PHE A 171 7.70 -9.91 7.06
C PHE A 171 8.07 -10.88 8.19
N THR A 172 9.13 -10.57 8.93
CA THR A 172 9.62 -11.43 10.03
C THR A 172 8.66 -11.51 11.22
N ASP A 173 7.72 -10.56 11.35
CA ASP A 173 6.64 -10.60 12.35
C ASP A 173 5.49 -11.56 11.95
N GLY A 174 5.65 -12.32 10.85
CA GLY A 174 4.65 -13.26 10.34
C GLY A 174 3.49 -12.61 9.57
N SER A 175 3.48 -11.28 9.47
CA SER A 175 2.54 -10.55 8.62
C SER A 175 3.01 -10.51 7.17
N TRP A 176 2.09 -10.28 6.23
CA TRP A 176 2.43 -10.17 4.82
C TRP A 176 1.46 -9.26 4.09
N LEU A 177 1.95 -8.62 3.03
CA LEU A 177 1.15 -7.80 2.13
C LEU A 177 1.47 -8.15 0.68
N SER A 178 0.45 -8.06 -0.17
CA SER A 178 0.61 -8.30 -1.60
C SER A 178 0.52 -7.04 -2.43
N PHE A 179 1.18 -7.07 -3.57
CA PHE A 179 1.26 -6.02 -4.57
C PHE A 179 0.99 -6.58 -5.96
N THR A 180 0.41 -5.76 -6.81
CA THR A 180 0.02 -6.11 -8.17
C THR A 180 0.39 -5.02 -9.15
N VAL A 181 0.65 -5.39 -10.40
CA VAL A 181 0.69 -4.45 -11.52
C VAL A 181 -0.66 -4.46 -12.25
N PRO A 182 -1.01 -3.41 -13.02
CA PRO A 182 -2.13 -3.45 -13.93
C PRO A 182 -2.06 -4.68 -14.84
N ILE A 183 -3.20 -5.32 -15.13
CA ILE A 183 -3.24 -6.61 -15.84
C ILE A 183 -2.55 -6.55 -17.21
N ALA A 184 -2.69 -5.41 -17.89
CA ALA A 184 -2.09 -5.13 -19.19
C ALA A 184 -0.56 -4.93 -19.15
N GLU A 185 0.03 -4.68 -17.97
CA GLU A 185 1.45 -4.41 -17.83
C GLU A 185 2.29 -5.67 -17.58
N SER A 186 3.59 -5.61 -17.85
CA SER A 186 4.50 -6.73 -17.61
C SER A 186 4.66 -7.00 -16.11
N GLY A 187 4.66 -8.28 -15.71
CA GLY A 187 4.97 -8.68 -14.33
C GLY A 187 6.47 -8.79 -14.05
N ARG A 188 7.32 -8.43 -15.01
CA ARG A 188 8.78 -8.47 -14.89
C ARG A 188 9.30 -7.58 -13.75
N PRO A 189 8.86 -6.31 -13.58
CA PRO A 189 9.35 -5.45 -12.50
C PRO A 189 9.09 -6.03 -11.10
N LEU A 190 7.93 -6.66 -10.89
CA LEU A 190 7.63 -7.34 -9.61
C LEU A 190 8.56 -8.53 -9.34
N ARG A 191 8.97 -9.26 -10.39
CA ARG A 191 9.93 -10.37 -10.26
C ARG A 191 11.33 -9.85 -9.95
N GLU A 192 11.73 -8.73 -10.53
CA GLU A 192 13.00 -8.06 -10.23
C GLU A 192 13.02 -7.54 -8.78
N VAL A 193 11.92 -6.97 -8.30
CA VAL A 193 11.75 -6.60 -6.88
C VAL A 193 11.85 -7.83 -5.96
N ALA A 194 11.16 -8.93 -6.28
CA ALA A 194 11.24 -10.15 -5.48
C ALA A 194 12.66 -10.74 -5.46
N ALA A 195 13.33 -10.78 -6.61
CA ALA A 195 14.71 -11.25 -6.73
C ALA A 195 15.67 -10.36 -5.94
N ALA A 196 15.55 -9.04 -6.06
CA ALA A 196 16.38 -8.10 -5.34
C ALA A 196 16.22 -8.22 -3.82
N LEU A 197 15.01 -8.50 -3.32
CA LEU A 197 14.72 -8.74 -1.90
C LEU A 197 15.25 -10.07 -1.36
N SER A 198 15.42 -11.06 -2.24
CA SER A 198 15.85 -12.42 -1.86
C SER A 198 17.37 -12.63 -2.02
N ALA A 199 18.06 -11.69 -2.66
CA ALA A 199 19.51 -11.62 -2.76
C ALA A 199 20.09 -10.91 -1.53
#